data_AF-X1EKV6-F1
#
_entry.id   AF-X1EKV6-F1
#
_cell.length_a   1.000
_cell.length_b   1.000
_cell.length_c   1.000
_cell.angle_alpha   90.00
_cell.angle_beta   90.00
_cell.angle_gamma   90.00
#
_symmetry.space_group_name_H-M   'P 1'
#
loop_
_entity.id
_entity.type
_entity.pdbx_description
1 polymer ?
#
loop_
_entity_poly.entity_id
_entity_poly.type
_entity_poly.pdbx_seq_one_letter_code
_entity_poly.pdbx_strand_id
1 'polypeptide(L)'
;MHSIKRITILFFIFFILSSSWLFSKLVTESEVEKVAVNWAKLENNLKHLRLNKIDVRISTIRELIYRNELIGYIVDLEPRGFILVPAFSELSPIKLISFSSNYEGIEKHPFIEMLKYRLYFTAANLGYLGGYLLKTPYLSTSKVDTNQKEKNEGVWERLLKGEFRP
;
A
#
# COMPACT_ATOMS: atom_id res chain seq x y z
N MET A 1 13.54 -16.11 47.34
CA MET A 1 12.89 -14.95 46.68
C MET A 1 13.64 -14.37 45.47
N HIS A 2 14.95 -14.58 45.27
CA HIS A 2 15.68 -14.02 44.11
C HIS A 2 15.40 -14.71 42.76
N SER A 3 15.02 -15.99 42.75
CA SER A 3 14.79 -16.76 41.52
C SER A 3 13.55 -16.28 40.73
N ILE A 4 12.46 -15.94 41.45
CA ILE A 4 11.21 -15.50 40.84
C ILE A 4 11.41 -14.21 40.03
N LYS A 5 12.18 -13.24 40.55
CA LYS A 5 12.45 -11.96 39.88
C LYS A 5 13.22 -12.11 38.56
N ARG A 6 14.13 -13.09 38.46
CA ARG A 6 14.92 -13.33 37.23
C ARG A 6 14.06 -13.92 36.11
N ILE A 7 13.13 -14.81 36.47
CA ILE A 7 12.21 -15.43 35.53
C ILE A 7 11.26 -14.39 34.93
N THR A 8 10.76 -13.44 35.75
CA THR A 8 9.85 -12.38 35.26
C THR A 8 10.54 -11.45 34.26
N ILE A 9 11.81 -11.09 34.50
CA ILE A 9 12.58 -10.23 33.59
C ILE A 9 12.83 -10.93 32.25
N LEU A 10 13.20 -12.21 32.26
CA LEU A 10 13.38 -13.00 31.05
C LEU A 10 12.08 -13.11 30.23
N PHE A 11 10.95 -13.32 30.91
CA PHE A 11 9.64 -13.38 30.24
C PHE A 11 9.25 -12.03 29.62
N PHE A 12 9.54 -10.93 30.29
CA PHE A 12 9.25 -9.58 29.79
C PHE A 12 10.13 -9.22 28.58
N ILE A 13 11.41 -9.57 28.61
CA ILE A 13 12.33 -9.39 27.46
C ILE A 13 11.88 -10.26 26.28
N PHE A 14 11.51 -11.51 26.52
CA PHE A 14 10.99 -12.39 25.47
C PHE A 14 9.69 -11.86 24.86
N PHE A 15 8.78 -11.31 25.67
CA PHE A 15 7.53 -10.70 25.20
C PHE A 15 7.75 -9.42 24.38
N ILE A 16 8.71 -8.58 24.78
CA ILE A 16 9.10 -7.39 23.99
C ILE A 16 9.73 -7.82 22.66
N LEU A 17 10.60 -8.84 22.67
CA LEU A 17 11.25 -9.31 21.45
C LEU A 17 10.27 -9.97 20.47
N SER A 18 9.27 -10.71 20.96
CA SER A 18 8.26 -11.37 20.11
C SER A 18 7.22 -10.42 19.54
N SER A 19 6.92 -9.30 20.22
CA SER A 19 6.01 -8.27 19.71
C SER A 19 6.61 -7.40 18.60
N SER A 20 7.94 -7.41 18.43
CA SER A 20 8.62 -6.74 17.32
C SER A 20 8.29 -7.32 15.94
N TRP A 21 7.71 -8.53 15.87
CA TRP A 21 7.38 -9.19 14.61
C TRP A 21 6.06 -8.74 13.98
N LEU A 22 5.40 -7.74 14.55
CA LEU A 22 4.35 -6.95 13.87
C LEU A 22 4.96 -6.03 12.80
N PHE A 23 5.89 -6.57 12.00
CA PHE A 23 6.48 -5.86 10.89
C PHE A 23 5.44 -5.68 9.80
N SER A 24 5.42 -4.44 9.33
CA SER A 24 4.57 -3.89 8.30
C SER A 24 4.82 -4.63 6.98
N LYS A 25 3.77 -5.16 6.34
CA LYS A 25 3.91 -6.10 5.21
C LYS A 25 4.05 -5.34 3.89
N LEU A 26 5.17 -5.54 3.19
CA LEU A 26 5.28 -5.12 1.80
C LEU A 26 4.38 -5.98 0.93
N VAL A 27 3.65 -5.35 0.00
CA VAL A 27 2.81 -6.09 -0.95
C VAL A 27 3.67 -6.59 -2.11
N THR A 28 3.40 -7.82 -2.52
CA THR A 28 4.07 -8.48 -3.65
C THR A 28 3.40 -8.12 -4.97
N GLU A 29 4.13 -8.28 -6.09
CA GLU A 29 3.58 -8.05 -7.43
C GLU A 29 2.32 -8.90 -7.71
N SER A 30 2.30 -10.17 -7.27
CA SER A 30 1.11 -11.03 -7.38
C SER A 30 -0.09 -10.51 -6.57
N GLU A 31 0.14 -9.88 -5.40
CA GLU A 31 -0.94 -9.24 -4.64
C GLU A 31 -1.47 -7.99 -5.36
N VAL A 32 -0.57 -7.20 -5.95
CA VAL A 32 -0.90 -6.03 -6.78
C VAL A 32 -1.74 -6.45 -7.99
N GLU A 33 -1.32 -7.50 -8.71
CA GLU A 33 -2.05 -8.04 -9.86
C GLU A 33 -3.47 -8.46 -9.46
N LYS A 34 -3.61 -9.24 -8.38
CA LYS A 34 -4.93 -9.68 -7.89
C LYS A 34 -5.85 -8.51 -7.55
N VAL A 35 -5.33 -7.50 -6.85
CA VAL A 35 -6.09 -6.29 -6.53
C VAL A 35 -6.52 -5.55 -7.79
N ALA A 36 -5.61 -5.35 -8.74
CA ALA A 36 -5.94 -4.68 -9.99
C ALA A 36 -6.95 -5.47 -10.82
N VAL A 37 -6.85 -6.81 -10.88
CA VAL A 37 -7.78 -7.66 -11.64
C VAL A 37 -9.18 -7.57 -11.04
N ASN A 38 -9.27 -7.68 -9.71
CA ASN A 38 -10.56 -7.65 -9.04
C ASN A 38 -11.18 -6.25 -9.08
N TRP A 39 -10.37 -5.19 -9.04
CA TRP A 39 -10.85 -3.83 -9.28
C TRP A 39 -11.36 -3.63 -10.71
N ALA A 40 -10.61 -4.09 -11.72
CA ALA A 40 -11.04 -4.01 -13.11
C ALA A 40 -12.33 -4.80 -13.36
N LYS A 41 -12.50 -5.98 -12.76
CA LYS A 41 -13.75 -6.75 -12.79
C LYS A 41 -14.91 -5.97 -12.17
N LEU A 42 -14.70 -5.36 -11.01
CA LEU A 42 -15.71 -4.53 -10.35
C LEU A 42 -16.15 -3.38 -11.26
N GLU A 43 -15.18 -2.63 -11.79
CA GLU A 43 -15.42 -1.52 -12.72
C GLU A 43 -16.15 -1.96 -14.00
N ASN A 44 -15.78 -3.11 -14.56
CA ASN A 44 -16.44 -3.68 -15.74
C ASN A 44 -17.86 -4.19 -15.43
N ASN A 45 -18.17 -4.54 -14.18
CA ASN A 45 -19.54 -4.89 -13.76
C ASN A 45 -20.41 -3.64 -13.53
N LEU A 46 -19.80 -2.49 -13.27
CA LEU A 46 -20.47 -1.20 -13.07
C LEU A 46 -20.62 -0.38 -14.36
N LYS A 47 -20.63 -1.04 -15.54
CA LYS A 47 -20.77 -0.42 -16.88
C LYS A 47 -21.89 0.62 -17.01
N HIS A 48 -22.95 0.50 -16.22
CA HIS A 48 -24.08 1.43 -16.23
C HIS A 48 -23.72 2.84 -15.73
N LEU A 49 -22.62 2.99 -15.00
CA LEU A 49 -22.12 4.27 -14.49
C LEU A 49 -21.08 4.94 -15.41
N ARG A 50 -20.72 4.31 -16.53
CA ARG A 50 -19.62 4.77 -17.39
C ARG A 50 -20.14 5.42 -18.67
N LEU A 51 -19.52 6.53 -19.07
CA LEU A 51 -19.74 7.15 -20.38
C LEU A 51 -19.28 6.23 -21.53
N ASN A 52 -18.22 5.44 -21.31
CA ASN A 52 -17.71 4.44 -22.25
C ASN A 52 -17.74 3.04 -21.62
N LYS A 53 -18.37 2.09 -22.32
CA LYS A 53 -18.59 0.70 -21.84
C LYS A 53 -17.46 -0.27 -22.22
N ILE A 54 -16.26 0.24 -22.45
CA ILE A 54 -15.12 -0.59 -22.86
C ILE A 54 -14.60 -1.37 -21.64
N ASP A 55 -14.33 -2.66 -21.84
CA ASP A 55 -13.74 -3.50 -20.82
C ASP A 55 -12.31 -3.06 -20.53
N VAL A 56 -12.05 -2.79 -19.25
CA VAL A 56 -10.71 -2.49 -18.75
C VAL A 56 -9.96 -3.80 -18.53
N ARG A 57 -8.74 -3.88 -19.03
CA ARG A 57 -7.81 -5.00 -18.80
C ARG A 57 -6.49 -4.49 -18.27
N ILE A 58 -5.73 -5.35 -17.59
CA ILE A 58 -4.37 -5.04 -17.17
C ILE A 58 -3.43 -5.36 -18.32
N SER A 59 -2.51 -4.45 -18.61
CA SER A 59 -1.44 -4.63 -19.60
C SER A 59 -0.14 -5.05 -18.93
N THR A 60 0.40 -4.18 -18.07
CA THR A 60 1.72 -4.33 -17.46
C THR A 60 1.72 -3.82 -16.03
N ILE A 61 2.60 -4.38 -15.20
CA ILE A 61 2.88 -3.90 -13.84
C ILE A 61 4.33 -3.44 -13.79
N ARG A 62 4.56 -2.27 -13.21
CA ARG A 62 5.89 -1.65 -13.09
C ARG A 62 6.11 -1.12 -11.69
N GLU A 63 7.32 -1.24 -11.18
CA GLU A 63 7.68 -0.65 -9.90
C GLU A 63 7.68 0.88 -9.97
N LEU A 64 7.10 1.51 -8.95
CA LEU A 64 7.17 2.95 -8.74
C LEU A 64 8.32 3.24 -7.76
N ILE A 65 9.48 3.58 -8.33
CA ILE A 65 10.67 3.96 -7.56
C ILE A 65 10.70 5.47 -7.37
N TYR A 66 10.96 5.92 -6.14
CA TYR A 66 11.18 7.33 -5.83
C TYR A 66 12.34 7.47 -4.85
N ARG A 67 13.37 8.23 -5.23
CA ARG A 67 14.62 8.38 -4.45
C ARG A 67 15.29 7.03 -4.13
N ASN A 68 15.35 6.15 -5.13
CA ASN A 68 15.92 4.79 -5.05
C ASN A 68 15.18 3.84 -4.09
N GLU A 69 13.96 4.18 -3.68
CA GLU A 69 13.13 3.34 -2.81
C GLU A 69 11.85 2.92 -3.54
N LEU A 70 11.44 1.68 -3.34
CA LEU A 70 10.15 1.18 -3.81
C LEU A 70 9.03 1.82 -2.97
N ILE A 71 8.17 2.61 -3.61
CA ILE A 71 7.04 3.27 -2.92
C ILE A 71 5.68 2.76 -3.40
N GLY A 72 5.65 1.97 -4.48
CA GLY A 72 4.44 1.38 -5.01
C GLY A 72 4.64 0.72 -6.36
N TYR A 73 3.54 0.54 -7.06
CA TYR A 73 3.44 -0.07 -8.37
C TYR A 73 2.49 0.74 -9.25
N ILE A 74 2.82 0.81 -10.53
CA ILE A 74 1.95 1.31 -11.59
C ILE A 74 1.44 0.10 -12.35
N VAL A 75 0.12 -0.03 -12.44
CA VAL A 75 -0.56 -1.05 -13.23
C VAL A 75 -1.20 -0.38 -14.42
N ASP A 76 -0.68 -0.62 -15.62
CA ASP A 76 -1.19 -0.05 -16.85
C ASP A 76 -2.47 -0.74 -17.30
N LEU A 77 -3.40 0.05 -17.82
CA LEU A 77 -4.70 -0.44 -18.25
C LEU A 77 -4.86 -0.33 -19.76
N GLU A 78 -5.52 -1.33 -20.34
CA GLU A 78 -6.00 -1.32 -21.73
C GLU A 78 -7.51 -1.05 -21.78
N PRO A 79 -7.99 -0.26 -22.77
CA PRO A 79 -7.22 0.35 -23.85
C PRO A 79 -6.40 1.57 -23.42
N ARG A 80 -6.64 2.09 -22.20
CA ARG A 80 -5.98 3.29 -21.68
C ARG A 80 -6.18 3.39 -20.17
N GLY A 81 -5.21 3.98 -19.48
CA GLY A 81 -5.29 4.26 -18.06
C GLY A 81 -4.17 3.66 -17.25
N PHE A 82 -4.21 3.88 -15.94
CA PHE A 82 -3.34 3.22 -14.99
C PHE A 82 -3.97 3.21 -13.59
N ILE A 83 -3.48 2.30 -12.74
CA ILE A 83 -3.75 2.23 -11.31
C ILE A 83 -2.43 2.42 -10.57
N LEU A 84 -2.43 3.25 -9.54
CA LEU A 84 -1.31 3.37 -8.60
C LEU A 84 -1.64 2.63 -7.31
N VAL A 85 -0.84 1.61 -7.04
CA VAL A 85 -0.96 0.72 -5.87
C VAL A 85 0.23 0.94 -4.95
N PRO A 86 0.05 1.29 -3.67
CA PRO A 86 1.18 1.45 -2.74
C PRO A 86 1.89 0.13 -2.45
N ALA A 87 3.17 0.19 -2.08
CA ALA A 87 3.95 -0.98 -1.70
C ALA A 87 3.66 -1.49 -0.27
N PHE A 88 2.76 -0.82 0.47
CA PHE A 88 2.59 -1.00 1.92
C PHE A 88 1.13 -1.37 2.24
N SER A 89 0.90 -2.49 2.93
CA SER A 89 -0.45 -3.02 3.21
C SER A 89 -1.28 -2.14 4.15
N GLU A 90 -0.64 -1.29 4.97
CA GLU A 90 -1.33 -0.35 5.85
C GLU A 90 -2.02 0.78 5.08
N LEU A 91 -1.69 0.98 3.81
CA LEU A 91 -2.31 1.99 2.96
C LEU A 91 -3.45 1.42 2.16
N SER A 92 -4.39 2.29 1.77
CA SER A 92 -5.44 1.94 0.79
C SER A 92 -4.84 1.26 -0.44
N PRO A 93 -5.40 0.11 -0.89
CA PRO A 93 -4.87 -0.67 -2.00
C PRO A 93 -4.79 0.09 -3.31
N ILE A 94 -5.66 1.06 -3.50
CA ILE A 94 -5.61 1.97 -4.64
C ILE A 94 -5.50 3.39 -4.11
N LYS A 95 -4.52 4.13 -4.60
CA LYS A 95 -4.33 5.55 -4.28
C LYS A 95 -4.77 6.47 -5.40
N LEU A 96 -4.63 6.01 -6.63
CA LEU A 96 -5.03 6.75 -7.81
C LEU A 96 -5.42 5.78 -8.90
N ILE A 97 -6.46 6.14 -9.65
CA ILE A 97 -6.85 5.45 -10.87
C ILE A 97 -7.15 6.51 -11.93
N SER A 98 -6.72 6.25 -13.15
CA SER A 98 -7.10 7.02 -14.33
C SER A 98 -7.53 6.06 -15.42
N PHE A 99 -8.65 6.35 -16.07
CA PHE A 99 -9.14 5.59 -17.23
C PHE A 99 -8.91 6.33 -18.55
N SER A 100 -8.35 7.54 -18.51
CA SER A 100 -8.29 8.45 -19.67
C SER A 100 -6.87 8.86 -20.05
N SER A 101 -5.88 8.59 -19.20
CA SER A 101 -4.48 8.96 -19.40
C SER A 101 -3.58 7.82 -18.99
N ASN A 102 -2.54 7.53 -19.77
CA ASN A 102 -1.49 6.59 -19.40
C ASN A 102 -0.51 7.26 -18.43
N TYR A 103 0.15 6.46 -17.61
CA TYR A 103 1.04 6.97 -16.58
C TYR A 103 2.20 7.78 -17.15
N GLU A 104 2.84 7.32 -18.23
CA GLU A 104 4.01 7.98 -18.84
C GLU A 104 3.70 9.40 -19.31
N GLY A 105 2.47 9.64 -19.77
CA GLY A 105 2.04 10.96 -20.22
C GLY A 105 1.92 11.99 -19.09
N ILE A 106 1.80 11.53 -17.84
CA ILE A 106 1.59 12.38 -16.66
C ILE A 106 2.63 12.16 -15.56
N GLU A 107 3.64 11.33 -15.79
CA GLU A 107 4.62 10.93 -14.77
C GLU A 107 5.27 12.15 -14.09
N LYS A 108 5.55 13.19 -14.87
CA LYS A 108 6.17 14.45 -14.43
C LYS A 108 5.16 15.51 -13.99
N HIS A 109 3.87 15.19 -13.96
CA HIS A 109 2.84 16.13 -13.56
C HIS A 109 3.00 16.47 -12.05
N PRO A 110 2.87 17.74 -11.61
CA PRO A 110 3.09 18.12 -10.21
C PRO A 110 2.26 17.34 -9.20
N PHE A 111 1.03 16.96 -9.59
CA PHE A 111 0.17 16.10 -8.77
C PHE A 111 0.78 14.70 -8.54
N ILE A 112 1.35 14.08 -9.57
CA ILE A 112 2.00 12.77 -9.46
C ILE A 112 3.26 12.87 -8.61
N GLU A 113 4.07 13.92 -8.79
CA GLU A 113 5.25 14.15 -7.95
C GLU A 113 4.87 14.38 -6.47
N MET A 114 3.82 15.16 -6.20
CA MET A 114 3.29 15.31 -4.84
C MET A 114 2.82 13.96 -4.26
N LEU A 115 2.16 13.12 -5.07
CA LEU A 115 1.69 11.81 -4.63
C LEU A 115 2.86 10.86 -4.30
N LYS A 116 3.90 10.82 -5.16
CA LYS A 116 5.15 10.08 -4.90
C LYS A 116 5.79 10.55 -3.59
N TYR A 117 5.91 11.86 -3.40
CA TYR A 117 6.45 12.44 -2.17
C TYR A 117 5.64 12.03 -0.93
N ARG A 118 4.30 12.07 -1.00
CA ARG A 118 3.44 11.66 0.12
C ARG A 118 3.61 10.19 0.45
N LEU A 119 3.63 9.31 -0.55
CA LEU A 119 3.84 7.87 -0.34
C LEU A 119 5.20 7.61 0.31
N TYR A 120 6.25 8.22 -0.22
CA TYR A 120 7.59 8.14 0.34
C TYR A 120 7.65 8.62 1.79
N PHE A 121 7.07 9.79 2.09
CA PHE A 121 7.04 10.33 3.46
C PHE A 121 6.23 9.46 4.42
N THR A 122 5.10 8.92 3.96
CA THR A 122 4.30 7.97 4.74
C THR A 122 5.08 6.69 5.00
N ALA A 123 5.78 6.14 4.00
CA ALA A 123 6.62 4.96 4.15
C ALA A 123 7.74 5.18 5.18
N ALA A 124 8.42 6.32 5.10
CA ALA A 124 9.41 6.72 6.10
C ALA A 124 8.83 6.78 7.51
N ASN A 125 7.66 7.41 7.69
CA ASN A 125 7.02 7.53 9.00
C ASN A 125 6.52 6.19 9.56
N LEU A 126 6.21 5.24 8.68
CA LEU A 126 5.85 3.88 9.06
C LEU A 126 7.08 2.99 9.32
N GLY A 127 8.29 3.52 9.13
CA GLY A 127 9.54 2.81 9.39
C GLY A 127 10.05 1.93 8.24
N TYR A 128 9.47 2.06 7.04
CA TYR A 128 9.87 1.26 5.87
C TYR A 128 11.16 1.73 5.21
N LEU A 129 11.51 3.02 5.36
CA LEU A 129 12.66 3.60 4.68
C LEU A 129 13.81 3.80 5.66
N GLY A 130 14.74 2.84 5.68
CA GLY A 130 15.87 2.82 6.61
C GLY A 130 16.75 4.08 6.56
N GLY A 131 16.88 4.72 5.40
CA GLY A 131 17.67 5.94 5.22
C GLY A 131 17.03 7.24 5.76
N TYR A 132 15.70 7.28 5.95
CA TYR A 132 14.99 8.50 6.35
C TYR A 132 14.91 8.72 7.86
N LEU A 133 15.18 7.66 8.65
CA LEU A 133 15.16 7.67 10.11
C LEU A 133 16.15 8.68 10.74
N LEU A 134 17.12 9.18 9.98
CA LEU A 134 18.17 10.05 10.50
C LEU A 134 17.82 11.55 10.56
N LYS A 135 16.65 12.00 10.03
CA LYS A 135 16.35 13.45 9.94
C LYS A 135 14.94 13.89 10.32
N THR A 136 14.02 12.98 10.62
CA THR A 136 12.66 13.35 11.05
C THR A 136 12.48 13.16 12.56
N PRO A 137 11.82 14.08 13.26
CA PRO A 137 11.44 13.86 14.65
C PRO A 137 10.60 12.59 14.71
N TYR A 138 11.05 11.63 15.53
CA TYR A 138 10.45 10.32 15.73
C TYR A 138 8.93 10.47 15.92
N LEU A 139 8.15 10.14 14.88
CA LEU A 139 6.71 9.99 15.03
C LEU A 139 6.53 8.74 15.87
N SER A 140 6.16 8.94 17.15
CA SER A 140 5.82 7.83 18.03
C SER A 140 4.83 6.92 17.30
N THR A 141 5.18 5.64 17.17
CA THR A 141 4.29 4.59 16.62
C THR A 141 2.94 4.55 17.36
N SER A 142 2.86 5.14 18.56
CA SER A 142 1.62 5.42 19.29
C SER A 142 0.63 6.36 18.57
N LYS A 143 0.99 6.97 17.43
CA LYS A 143 0.12 7.82 16.60
C LYS A 143 -0.37 7.14 15.32
N VAL A 144 0.03 5.90 15.04
CA VAL A 144 -0.57 5.15 13.93
C VAL A 144 -2.00 4.82 14.31
N ASP A 145 -2.96 5.28 13.53
CA ASP A 145 -4.38 4.96 13.71
C ASP A 145 -4.58 3.47 13.40
N THR A 146 -4.60 2.65 14.46
CA THR A 146 -4.74 1.20 14.37
C THR A 146 -6.05 0.79 13.70
N ASN A 147 -7.14 1.54 13.95
CA ASN A 147 -8.44 1.27 13.35
C ASN A 147 -8.39 1.49 11.82
N GLN A 148 -7.72 2.55 11.37
CA GLN A 148 -7.57 2.82 9.95
C GLN A 148 -6.65 1.78 9.27
N LYS A 149 -5.60 1.33 9.97
CA LYS A 149 -4.74 0.24 9.50
C LYS A 149 -5.54 -1.05 9.30
N GLU A 150 -6.23 -1.52 10.34
CA GLU A 150 -7.05 -2.74 10.29
C GLU A 150 -8.13 -2.65 9.20
N LYS A 151 -8.75 -1.47 9.05
CA LYS A 151 -9.71 -1.23 7.97
C LYS A 151 -9.09 -1.38 6.59
N ASN A 152 -7.89 -0.84 6.37
CA ASN A 152 -7.20 -0.94 5.08
C ASN A 152 -6.78 -2.38 4.79
N GLU A 153 -6.22 -3.08 5.78
CA GLU A 153 -5.84 -4.49 5.67
C GLU A 153 -7.07 -5.38 5.36
N GLY A 154 -8.21 -5.14 6.02
CA GLY A 154 -9.46 -5.82 5.70
C GLY A 154 -9.99 -5.52 4.28
N VAL A 155 -9.76 -4.31 3.75
CA VAL A 155 -10.06 -3.99 2.35
C VAL A 155 -9.15 -4.77 1.41
N TRP A 156 -7.84 -4.83 1.69
CA TRP A 156 -6.89 -5.66 0.95
C TRP A 156 -7.32 -7.12 0.91
N GLU A 157 -7.63 -7.72 2.05
CA GLU A 157 -8.05 -9.13 2.11
C GLU A 157 -9.29 -9.42 1.27
N ARG A 158 -10.32 -8.57 1.37
CA ARG A 158 -11.53 -8.72 0.56
C ARG A 158 -11.26 -8.57 -0.92
N LEU A 159 -10.40 -7.62 -1.31
CA LEU A 159 -10.00 -7.46 -2.70
C LEU A 159 -9.18 -8.66 -3.19
N LEU A 160 -8.28 -9.22 -2.39
CA LEU A 160 -7.52 -10.43 -2.74
C LEU A 160 -8.43 -11.66 -2.92
N LYS A 161 -9.52 -11.75 -2.15
CA LYS A 161 -10.54 -12.80 -2.28
C LYS A 161 -11.57 -12.55 -3.38
N GLY A 162 -11.63 -11.34 -3.94
CA GLY A 162 -12.66 -10.94 -4.91
C GLY A 162 -14.04 -10.70 -4.28
N GLU A 163 -14.11 -10.47 -2.98
CA GLU A 163 -15.35 -10.31 -2.20
C GLU A 163 -15.73 -8.83 -1.97
N PHE A 164 -14.97 -7.89 -2.54
CA PHE A 164 -15.21 -6.47 -2.34
C PHE A 164 -16.54 -6.02 -2.96
N ARG A 165 -17.38 -5.39 -2.14
CA ARG A 165 -18.62 -4.72 -2.56
C ARG A 165 -18.51 -3.23 -2.20
N PRO A 166 -18.74 -2.31 -3.15
CA PRO A 166 -18.64 -0.86 -2.92
C PRO A 166 -19.72 -0.35 -1.96
#